data_AF-A0A0A6S0W8-F1
#
_entry.id   AF-A0A0A6S0W8-F1
#
_cell.length_a   1.000
_cell.length_b   1.000
_cell.length_c   1.000
_cell.angle_alpha   90.00
_cell.angle_beta   90.00
_cell.angle_gamma   90.00
#
_symmetry.space_group_name_H-M   'P 1'
#
loop_
_entity.id
_entity.type
_entity.pdbx_description
1 polymer ?
#
loop_
_entity_poly.entity_id
_entity_poly.type
_entity_poly.pdbx_seq_one_letter_code
_entity_poly.pdbx_strand_id
1 'polypeptide(L)'
;MRVEFNRFYLQHTKHGKMEISLVPEGLRKIALLSYLLQNGSLAKGCILFWDEPEANLNAKLRVKLVDILVALVKFGVQVILATQDLFLMKELSLRVDTGETKANFFELLEERPIVQGENLDDLFQIVALEAALEQYDREQDVI
;
A
#
# COMPACT_ATOMS: atom_id res chain seq x y z
N MET A 1 0.59 -12.84 14.89
CA MET A 1 -0.59 -13.68 14.55
C MET A 1 -0.26 -15.12 14.90
N ARG A 2 -1.21 -15.93 15.36
CA ARG A 2 -0.98 -17.36 15.65
C ARG A 2 -2.02 -18.21 14.94
N VAL A 3 -1.63 -19.41 14.54
CA VAL A 3 -2.52 -20.42 13.95
C VAL A 3 -2.74 -21.51 14.99
N GLU A 4 -4.00 -21.77 15.32
CA GLU A 4 -4.40 -22.83 16.25
C GLU A 4 -5.66 -23.52 15.69
N PHE A 5 -5.67 -24.85 15.65
CA PHE A 5 -6.81 -25.64 15.16
C PHE A 5 -7.37 -25.16 13.81
N ASN A 6 -6.49 -24.87 12.86
CA ASN A 6 -6.83 -24.34 11.52
C ASN A 6 -7.56 -22.98 11.52
N ARG A 7 -7.44 -22.21 12.60
CA ARG A 7 -7.96 -20.85 12.72
C ARG A 7 -6.84 -19.87 13.02
N PHE A 8 -6.96 -18.67 12.46
CA PHE A 8 -6.03 -17.58 12.72
C PHE A 8 -6.52 -16.70 13.86
N TYR A 9 -5.59 -16.31 14.72
CA TYR A 9 -5.87 -15.47 15.86
C TYR A 9 -4.90 -14.29 15.95
N LEU A 10 -5.46 -13.13 16.26
CA LEU A 10 -4.74 -11.90 16.50
C LEU A 10 -4.69 -11.65 18.01
N GLN A 11 -3.49 -11.45 18.55
CA GLN A 11 -3.32 -11.09 19.94
C GLN A 11 -3.42 -9.56 20.06
N HIS A 12 -4.54 -9.07 20.59
CA HIS A 12 -4.73 -7.65 20.85
C HIS A 12 -4.29 -7.32 22.28
N THR A 13 -3.52 -6.24 22.46
CA THR A 13 -3.00 -5.84 23.77
C THR A 13 -4.10 -5.50 24.78
N LYS A 14 -5.25 -4.97 24.31
CA LYS A 14 -6.39 -4.57 25.17
C LYS A 14 -7.56 -5.56 25.21
N HIS A 15 -7.70 -6.42 24.21
CA HIS A 15 -8.91 -7.25 24.03
C HIS A 15 -8.61 -8.75 24.07
N GLY A 16 -7.37 -9.13 24.39
CA GLY A 16 -6.95 -10.52 24.39
C GLY A 16 -6.91 -11.11 22.98
N LYS A 17 -7.17 -12.41 22.88
CA LYS A 17 -7.10 -13.17 21.64
C LYS A 17 -8.41 -13.02 20.87
N MET A 18 -8.34 -12.51 19.64
CA MET A 18 -9.47 -12.34 18.74
C MET A 18 -9.33 -13.26 17.53
N GLU A 19 -10.42 -13.95 17.15
CA GLU A 19 -10.45 -14.72 15.90
C GLU A 19 -10.38 -13.77 14.70
N ILE A 20 -9.58 -14.12 13.69
CA ILE A 20 -9.33 -13.23 12.55
C ILE A 20 -10.63 -12.84 11.84
N SER A 21 -11.64 -13.72 11.82
CA SER A 21 -12.95 -13.49 11.21
C SER A 21 -13.70 -12.28 11.79
N LEU A 22 -13.39 -11.90 13.04
CA LEU A 22 -13.97 -10.76 13.74
C LEU A 22 -13.14 -9.47 13.57
N VAL A 23 -11.98 -9.56 12.92
CA VAL A 23 -11.08 -8.43 12.72
C VAL A 23 -11.45 -7.69 11.42
N PRO A 24 -11.55 -6.35 11.44
CA PRO A 24 -11.76 -5.55 10.23
C PRO A 24 -10.74 -5.90 9.15
N GLU A 25 -11.18 -5.96 7.89
CA GLU A 25 -10.35 -6.43 6.78
C GLU A 25 -9.03 -5.69 6.63
N GLY A 26 -9.06 -4.37 6.77
CA GLY A 26 -7.84 -3.56 6.75
C GLY A 26 -6.80 -3.98 7.79
N LEU A 27 -7.23 -4.31 9.01
CA LEU A 27 -6.34 -4.80 10.06
C LEU A 27 -5.88 -6.24 9.81
N ARG A 28 -6.70 -7.07 9.17
CA ARG A 28 -6.30 -8.43 8.76
C ARG A 28 -5.13 -8.39 7.77
N LYS A 29 -5.15 -7.48 6.80
CA LYS A 29 -4.05 -7.29 5.82
C LYS A 29 -2.73 -6.97 6.52
N ILE A 30 -2.72 -6.01 7.44
CA ILE A 30 -1.51 -5.65 8.22
C ILE A 30 -1.05 -6.80 9.12
N ALA A 31 -1.98 -7.52 9.75
CA ALA A 31 -1.66 -8.66 10.57
C ALA A 31 -1.02 -9.82 9.77
N LEU A 32 -1.46 -10.00 8.52
CA LEU A 32 -0.89 -10.98 7.60
C LEU A 32 0.57 -10.67 7.28
N LEU A 33 0.93 -9.42 6.96
CA LEU A 33 2.34 -9.04 6.78
C LEU A 33 3.18 -9.40 8.01
N SER A 34 2.69 -9.04 9.20
CA SER A 34 3.38 -9.33 10.45
C SER A 34 3.57 -10.84 10.64
N TYR A 35 2.60 -11.65 10.24
CA TYR A 35 2.72 -13.11 10.27
C TYR A 35 3.75 -13.66 9.29
N LEU A 36 3.73 -13.17 8.04
CA LEU A 36 4.68 -13.59 7.01
C LEU A 36 6.13 -13.24 7.39
N LEU A 37 6.33 -12.10 8.08
CA LEU A 37 7.63 -11.75 8.65
C LEU A 37 8.03 -12.72 9.78
N GLN A 38 7.10 -13.02 10.69
CA GLN A 38 7.36 -13.89 11.85
C GLN A 38 7.66 -15.34 11.47
N ASN A 39 7.02 -15.86 10.42
CA ASN A 39 7.23 -17.23 9.96
C ASN A 39 8.34 -17.36 8.91
N GLY A 40 8.98 -16.25 8.53
CA GLY A 40 10.08 -16.21 7.56
C GLY A 40 9.65 -16.35 6.10
N SER A 41 8.34 -16.42 5.80
CA SER A 41 7.84 -16.44 4.42
C SER A 41 8.05 -15.09 3.70
N LEU A 42 8.11 -14.00 4.46
CA LEU A 42 8.59 -12.70 3.98
C LEU A 42 9.92 -12.40 4.69
N ALA A 43 11.03 -12.53 3.97
CA ALA A 43 12.37 -12.39 4.51
C ALA A 43 13.25 -11.50 3.62
N LYS A 44 14.44 -11.15 4.11
CA LYS A 44 15.43 -10.40 3.34
C LYS A 44 15.77 -11.14 2.04
N GLY A 45 15.77 -10.42 0.91
CA GLY A 45 16.00 -10.96 -0.43
C GLY A 45 14.74 -11.47 -1.12
N CYS A 46 13.58 -11.47 -0.46
CA CYS A 46 12.31 -11.77 -1.11
C CYS A 46 11.79 -10.59 -1.92
N ILE A 47 10.90 -10.89 -2.87
CA ILE A 47 10.11 -9.92 -3.61
C ILE A 47 8.66 -10.04 -3.16
N LEU A 48 8.04 -8.93 -2.78
CA LEU A 48 6.63 -8.81 -2.43
C LEU A 48 5.88 -8.12 -3.58
N PHE A 49 5.01 -8.87 -4.24
CA PHE A 49 4.02 -8.32 -5.17
C PHE A 49 2.72 -8.08 -4.43
N TRP A 50 2.16 -6.88 -4.53
CA TRP A 50 0.91 -6.55 -3.86
C TRP A 50 0.00 -5.67 -4.71
N ASP A 51 -1.13 -6.24 -5.09
CA ASP A 51 -2.22 -5.56 -5.79
C ASP A 51 -3.20 -4.94 -4.78
N GLU A 52 -3.57 -3.67 -5.01
CA GLU A 52 -4.47 -2.85 -4.18
C GLU A 52 -4.23 -2.98 -2.67
N PRO A 53 -3.00 -2.72 -2.18
CA PRO A 53 -2.69 -2.85 -0.75
C PRO A 53 -3.52 -1.93 0.15
N GLU A 54 -4.00 -0.80 -0.37
CA GLU A 54 -4.83 0.19 0.30
C GLU A 54 -6.31 -0.18 0.42
N ALA A 55 -6.80 -1.17 -0.34
CA ALA A 55 -8.21 -1.47 -0.37
C ALA A 55 -8.73 -1.81 1.04
N ASN A 56 -9.88 -1.24 1.41
CA ASN A 56 -10.49 -1.36 2.74
C ASN A 56 -9.67 -0.75 3.91
N LEU A 57 -8.70 0.13 3.61
CA LEU A 57 -7.99 0.95 4.61
C LEU A 57 -8.56 2.37 4.69
N ASN A 58 -8.74 2.85 5.92
CA ASN A 58 -8.94 4.28 6.17
C ASN A 58 -7.62 5.06 5.98
N ALA A 59 -7.71 6.38 5.81
CA ALA A 59 -6.56 7.24 5.54
C ALA A 59 -5.41 7.08 6.56
N LYS A 60 -5.71 6.96 7.86
CA LYS A 60 -4.69 6.76 8.90
C LYS A 60 -3.94 5.44 8.73
N LEU A 61 -4.63 4.39 8.30
CA LEU A 61 -4.01 3.09 8.03
C LEU A 61 -3.22 3.08 6.73
N ARG A 62 -3.59 3.88 5.73
CA ARG A 62 -2.80 4.03 4.49
C ARG A 62 -1.43 4.65 4.74
N VAL A 63 -1.35 5.68 5.59
CA VAL A 63 -0.05 6.24 6.01
C VAL A 63 0.80 5.18 6.72
N LYS A 64 0.21 4.41 7.64
CA LYS A 64 0.91 3.31 8.31
C LYS A 64 1.33 2.19 7.36
N LEU A 65 0.54 1.92 6.33
CA LEU A 65 0.91 0.98 5.29
C LEU A 65 2.18 1.45 4.59
N VAL A 66 2.29 2.73 4.22
CA VAL A 66 3.52 3.29 3.64
C VAL A 66 4.71 3.15 4.59
N ASP A 67 4.54 3.44 5.88
CA ASP A 67 5.62 3.24 6.88
C ASP A 67 6.11 1.77 6.89
N ILE A 68 5.19 0.82 6.81
CA ILE A 68 5.50 -0.62 6.76
C ILE A 68 6.22 -0.97 5.46
N LEU A 69 5.76 -0.47 4.31
CA LEU A 69 6.37 -0.74 3.00
C LEU A 69 7.82 -0.21 2.95
N VAL A 70 8.05 1.01 3.43
CA VAL A 70 9.40 1.60 3.54
C VAL A 70 10.28 0.78 4.47
N ALA A 71 9.75 0.32 5.61
CA ALA A 71 10.48 -0.54 6.53
C ALA A 71 10.85 -1.91 5.90
N LEU A 72 9.96 -2.50 5.11
CA LEU A 72 10.22 -3.73 4.36
C LEU A 72 11.34 -3.55 3.34
N VAL A 73 11.31 -2.44 2.59
CA VAL A 73 12.39 -2.09 1.64
C VAL A 73 13.73 -1.95 2.36
N LYS A 74 13.77 -1.23 3.48
CA LYS A 74 14.98 -1.08 4.32
C LYS A 74 15.47 -2.40 4.91
N PHE A 75 14.55 -3.33 5.21
CA PHE A 75 14.89 -4.68 5.66
C PHE A 75 15.48 -5.55 4.53
N GLY A 76 15.37 -5.11 3.28
CA GLY A 76 15.90 -5.78 2.09
C GLY A 76 14.89 -6.65 1.36
N VAL A 77 13.59 -6.36 1.51
CA VAL A 77 12.52 -6.91 0.67
C VAL A 77 12.31 -5.97 -0.52
N GLN A 78 12.33 -6.49 -1.74
CA GLN A 78 11.89 -5.71 -2.90
C GLN A 78 10.36 -5.68 -2.93
N VAL A 79 9.77 -4.50 -3.02
CA VAL A 79 8.31 -4.33 -3.01
C VAL A 79 7.87 -3.83 -4.40
N ILE A 80 6.89 -4.50 -4.98
CA ILE A 80 6.25 -4.14 -6.25
C ILE A 80 4.75 -4.01 -5.98
N LEU A 81 4.21 -2.81 -6.20
CA LEU A 81 2.82 -2.49 -5.92
C LEU A 81 2.06 -2.23 -7.23
N ALA A 82 0.79 -2.64 -7.25
CA ALA A 82 -0.20 -2.14 -8.19
C ALA A 82 -1.27 -1.40 -7.38
N THR A 83 -1.56 -0.15 -7.74
CA THR A 83 -2.51 0.71 -7.02
C THR A 83 -3.16 1.68 -7.98
N GLN A 84 -4.41 2.04 -7.70
CA GLN A 84 -5.15 3.11 -8.35
C GLN A 84 -5.42 4.28 -7.38
N ASP A 85 -4.97 4.18 -6.12
CA ASP A 85 -5.21 5.19 -5.09
C ASP A 85 -4.19 6.31 -5.16
N LEU A 86 -4.67 7.48 -5.61
CA LEU A 86 -3.86 8.69 -5.69
C LEU A 86 -3.22 9.08 -4.36
N PHE A 87 -3.92 8.83 -3.24
CA PHE A 87 -3.39 9.12 -1.91
C PHE A 87 -2.16 8.26 -1.59
N LEU A 88 -2.24 6.96 -1.82
CA LEU A 88 -1.10 6.05 -1.61
C LEU A 88 0.09 6.43 -2.51
N MET A 89 -0.16 6.72 -3.79
CA MET A 89 0.88 7.15 -4.73
C MET A 89 1.58 8.42 -4.26
N LYS A 90 0.83 9.45 -3.85
CA LYS A 90 1.39 10.72 -3.34
C LYS A 90 2.16 10.54 -2.03
N GLU A 91 1.66 9.74 -1.11
CA GLU A 91 2.36 9.45 0.15
C GLU A 91 3.68 8.71 -0.10
N LEU A 92 3.71 7.76 -1.06
CA LEU A 92 4.95 7.10 -1.47
C LEU A 92 5.92 8.07 -2.15
N SER A 93 5.45 8.93 -3.06
CA SER A 93 6.26 9.98 -3.71
C SER A 93 6.92 10.86 -2.66
N LEU A 94 6.16 11.30 -1.65
CA LEU A 94 6.70 12.10 -0.57
C LEU A 94 7.89 11.41 0.14
N ARG A 95 7.81 10.09 0.37
CA ARG A 95 8.94 9.33 0.98
C ARG A 95 10.14 9.19 0.05
N VAL A 96 9.93 9.23 -1.27
CA VAL A 96 11.02 9.27 -2.26
C VAL A 96 11.67 10.64 -2.26
N ASP A 97 10.86 11.71 -2.29
CA ASP A 97 11.33 13.10 -2.32
C ASP A 97 12.10 13.48 -1.05
N THR A 98 11.69 12.97 0.11
CA THR A 98 12.43 13.15 1.37
C THR A 98 13.70 12.29 1.48
N GLY A 99 13.93 11.39 0.52
CA GLY A 99 15.06 10.46 0.51
C GLY A 99 14.94 9.31 1.52
N GLU A 100 13.75 9.10 2.11
CA GLU A 100 13.52 7.99 3.04
C GLU A 100 13.57 6.63 2.36
N THR A 101 13.21 6.56 1.08
CA THR A 101 13.26 5.36 0.24
C THR A 101 13.60 5.73 -1.21
N LYS A 102 13.80 4.73 -2.06
CA LYS A 102 13.84 4.89 -3.51
C LYS A 102 12.74 4.05 -4.13
N ALA A 103 12.10 4.56 -5.17
CA ALA A 103 11.10 3.84 -5.94
C ALA A 103 11.22 4.20 -7.41
N ASN A 104 10.69 3.34 -8.27
CA ASN A 104 10.41 3.67 -9.65
C ASN A 104 8.89 3.58 -9.82
N PHE A 105 8.33 4.55 -10.53
CA PHE A 105 6.92 4.59 -10.88
C PHE A 105 6.75 4.13 -12.32
N PHE A 106 5.69 3.37 -12.56
CA PHE A 106 5.39 2.82 -13.87
C PHE A 106 3.96 3.15 -14.22
N GLU A 107 3.76 3.57 -15.46
CA GLU A 107 2.46 3.90 -16.02
C GLU A 107 2.24 3.07 -17.28
N LEU A 108 1.06 2.46 -17.37
CA LEU A 108 0.62 1.75 -18.56
C LEU A 108 -0.41 2.60 -19.30
N LEU A 109 -0.05 3.01 -20.51
CA LEU A 109 -0.90 3.79 -21.41
C LEU A 109 -1.56 2.86 -22.45
N GLU A 110 -2.84 3.10 -22.78
CA GLU A 110 -3.60 2.23 -23.70
C GLU A 110 -2.94 2.08 -25.09
N GLU A 111 -2.31 3.14 -25.61
CA GLU A 111 -1.74 3.15 -26.97
C GLU A 111 -0.21 3.36 -27.03
N ARG A 112 0.50 3.33 -25.89
CA ARG A 112 1.94 3.62 -25.82
C ARG A 112 2.72 2.58 -25.00
N PRO A 113 4.04 2.45 -25.19
CA PRO A 113 4.88 1.64 -24.31
C PRO A 113 4.81 2.12 -22.85
N ILE A 114 5.17 1.23 -21.91
CA ILE A 114 5.29 1.52 -20.48
C ILE A 114 6.16 2.77 -20.28
N VAL A 115 5.64 3.75 -19.54
CA VAL A 115 6.39 4.91 -19.09
C VAL A 115 6.96 4.59 -17.71
N GLN A 116 8.20 4.99 -17.48
CA GLN A 116 8.87 4.85 -16.18
C GLN A 116 9.44 6.19 -15.73
N GLY A 117 9.31 6.48 -14.44
CA GLY A 117 9.89 7.62 -13.76
C GLY A 117 10.56 7.24 -12.44
N GLU A 118 11.51 8.05 -11.97
CA GLU A 118 12.06 7.90 -10.60
C GLU A 118 11.20 8.67 -9.58
N ASN A 119 10.43 9.66 -10.04
CA ASN A 119 9.46 10.42 -9.27
C ASN A 119 8.06 10.24 -9.84
N LEU A 120 7.02 10.48 -9.04
CA LEU A 120 5.64 10.35 -9.50
C LEU A 120 5.29 11.39 -10.57
N ASP A 121 5.87 12.59 -10.48
CA ASP A 121 5.66 13.69 -11.43
C ASP A 121 6.33 13.45 -12.79
N ASP A 122 7.19 12.42 -12.90
CA ASP A 122 7.78 12.00 -14.18
C ASP A 122 6.78 11.22 -15.05
N LEU A 123 5.63 10.80 -14.49
CA LEU A 123 4.57 10.12 -15.21
C LEU A 123 3.76 11.10 -16.07
N PHE A 124 3.27 10.65 -17.22
CA PHE A 124 2.53 11.50 -18.16
C PHE A 124 1.07 11.66 -17.73
N GLN A 125 0.44 10.58 -17.29
CA GLN A 125 -0.96 10.56 -16.95
C GLN A 125 -1.18 9.80 -15.64
N ILE A 126 -1.73 10.49 -14.65
CA ILE A 126 -2.24 9.84 -13.45
C ILE A 126 -3.76 9.85 -13.56
N VAL A 127 -4.33 8.75 -14.06
CA VAL A 127 -5.79 8.62 -14.29
C VAL A 127 -6.60 8.98 -13.03
N ALA A 128 -6.11 8.57 -11.85
CA ALA A 128 -6.75 8.91 -10.58
C ALA A 128 -6.70 10.40 -10.23
N LEU A 129 -5.69 11.14 -10.70
CA LEU A 129 -5.59 12.60 -10.55
C LEU A 129 -6.56 13.30 -11.50
N GLU A 130 -6.64 12.87 -12.75
CA GLU A 130 -7.57 13.42 -13.74
C GLU A 130 -9.02 13.28 -13.27
N ALA A 131 -9.41 12.07 -12.84
CA ALA A 131 -10.74 11.82 -12.29
C ALA A 131 -11.05 12.71 -11.06
N ALA A 132 -10.04 13.00 -10.22
CA ALA A 132 -10.21 13.87 -9.06
C ALA A 132 -10.39 15.35 -9.47
N LEU A 133 -9.68 15.82 -10.50
CA LEU A 133 -9.84 17.17 -11.05
C LEU A 133 -11.23 17.34 -11.70
N GLU A 134 -11.66 16.37 -12.51
CA GLU A 134 -13.01 16.39 -13.12
C GLU A 134 -14.14 16.38 -12.08
N GLN A 135 -13.93 15.71 -10.94
CA GLN A 135 -14.87 15.80 -9.83
C GLN A 135 -14.90 17.22 -9.23
N TYR A 136 -13.73 17.84 -9.03
CA TYR A 136 -13.63 19.19 -8.48
C TYR A 136 -14.29 20.24 -9.37
N ASP A 137 -14.13 20.14 -10.69
CA ASP A 137 -14.79 21.02 -11.66
C ASP A 137 -16.32 20.92 -11.55
N ARG A 138 -16.85 19.69 -11.47
CA ARG A 138 -18.30 19.47 -11.27
C ARG A 138 -18.80 20.00 -9.93
N GLU A 139 -17.98 20.01 -8.88
CA GLU A 139 -18.35 20.60 -7.58
C GLU A 139 -18.45 22.13 -7.66
N GLN A 140 -17.57 22.79 -8.42
CA GLN A 140 -17.62 24.25 -8.61
C GLN A 140 -18.85 24.69 -9.40
N ASP A 141 -19.27 23.93 -10.42
CA ASP A 141 -20.46 24.24 -11.22
C ASP A 141 -21.79 24.21 -10.42
N VAL A 142 -21.79 23.63 -9.22
CA VAL A 142 -22.96 23.53 -8.34
C VAL A 142 -23.06 24.71 -7.36
N ILE A 143 -22.01 25.52 -7.21
CA ILE A 143 -21.92 26.66 -6.28
C ILE A 143 -22.27 27.96 -7.00
#